data_AF-A0A353M3J7-F1
#
_entry.id   AF-A0A353M3J7-F1
#
_cell.length_a   1.000
_cell.length_b   1.000
_cell.length_c   1.000
_cell.angle_alpha   90.00
_cell.angle_beta   90.00
_cell.angle_gamma   90.00
#
_symmetry.space_group_name_H-M   'P 1'
#
loop_
_entity.id
_entity.type
_entity.pdbx_description
1 polymer ?
#
loop_
_entity_poly.entity_id
_entity_poly.type
_entity_poly.pdbx_seq_one_letter_code
_entity_poly.pdbx_strand_id
1 'polypeptide(L)'
;FVVLELPFALLSGFVVGFFDLCPILGPGLVYLSLALLQLWWGNTSKALALGIGYLILLLLRQWGEPHLVSERLGLHPLVALVGLYAAFRVLGPLGALIGPLLLVFLKAFLQAFSYP
;
A
#
# COMPACT_ATOMS: atom_id res chain seq x y z
N PHE A 1 13.91 10.93 2.44
CA PHE A 1 15.17 10.65 1.71
C PHE A 1 16.10 11.86 1.64
N VAL A 2 15.64 13.05 1.24
CA VAL A 2 16.48 14.26 1.18
C VAL A 2 17.09 14.62 2.54
N VAL A 3 16.28 14.60 3.59
CA VAL A 3 16.73 14.83 4.98
C VAL A 3 17.77 13.80 5.46
N LEU A 4 17.79 12.60 4.88
CA LEU A 4 18.76 11.55 5.21
C LEU A 4 20.04 11.63 4.35
N GLU A 5 20.13 12.64 3.48
CA GLU A 5 21.25 12.84 2.56
C GLU A 5 21.60 11.56 1.82
N LEU A 6 20.57 10.86 1.32
CA LEU A 6 20.78 9.69 0.48
C LEU A 6 21.07 10.12 -0.95
N PRO A 7 21.99 9.43 -1.65
CA PRO A 7 22.18 9.63 -3.07
C PRO A 7 20.85 9.36 -3.79
N PHE A 8 20.54 10.17 -4.80
CA PHE A 8 19.32 10.04 -5.61
C PHE A 8 18.01 10.09 -4.80
N ALA A 9 17.94 10.90 -3.75
CA ALA A 9 16.76 10.98 -2.88
C ALA A 9 15.41 11.20 -3.61
N LEU A 10 15.41 11.96 -4.70
CA LEU A 10 14.25 12.17 -5.56
C LEU A 10 13.83 10.90 -6.31
N LEU A 11 14.80 10.17 -6.88
CA LEU A 11 14.57 8.90 -7.56
C LEU A 11 14.00 7.87 -6.57
N SER A 12 14.59 7.76 -5.38
CA SER A 12 14.10 6.85 -4.33
C SER A 12 12.66 7.16 -3.94
N GLY A 13 12.30 8.45 -3.84
CA GLY A 13 10.92 8.87 -3.58
C GLY A 13 9.95 8.47 -4.71
N PHE A 14 10.37 8.66 -5.96
CA PHE A 14 9.57 8.24 -7.12
C PHE A 14 9.38 6.73 -7.18
N VAL A 15 10.44 5.95 -6.94
CA VAL A 15 10.41 4.49 -6.90
C VAL A 15 9.51 4.01 -5.75
N VAL A 16 9.61 4.62 -4.58
CA VAL A 16 8.66 4.36 -3.47
C VAL A 16 7.24 4.58 -3.95
N GLY A 17 6.91 5.75 -4.49
CA GLY A 17 5.55 6.06 -4.96
C GLY A 17 5.04 5.08 -6.01
N PHE A 18 5.90 4.62 -6.92
CA PHE A 18 5.55 3.60 -7.90
C PHE A 18 5.22 2.25 -7.26
N PHE A 19 6.07 1.76 -6.35
CA PHE A 19 5.83 0.51 -5.63
C PHE A 19 4.68 0.61 -4.62
N ASP A 20 4.37 1.82 -4.14
CA ASP A 20 3.24 2.12 -3.24
C ASP A 20 1.89 1.77 -3.88
N LEU A 21 1.81 1.84 -5.22
CA LEU A 21 0.64 1.41 -6.00
C LEU A 21 0.44 -0.11 -5.98
N CYS A 22 1.49 -0.88 -5.68
CA CYS A 22 1.42 -2.33 -5.64
C CYS A 22 0.91 -2.79 -4.26
N PRO A 23 -0.25 -3.46 -4.18
CA PRO A 23 -0.88 -3.80 -2.90
C PRO A 23 -0.08 -4.81 -2.06
N ILE A 24 0.82 -5.60 -2.66
CA ILE A 24 1.55 -6.69 -1.97
C ILE A 24 2.98 -6.29 -1.62
N LEU A 25 3.71 -5.66 -2.54
CA LEU A 25 5.12 -5.31 -2.35
C LEU A 25 5.27 -3.98 -1.60
N GLY A 26 4.43 -3.01 -1.97
CA GLY A 26 4.36 -1.70 -1.33
C GLY A 26 5.70 -0.94 -1.25
N PRO A 27 5.73 0.13 -0.46
CA PRO A 27 6.93 0.94 -0.27
C PRO A 27 8.00 0.19 0.55
N GLY A 28 7.61 -0.86 1.29
CA GLY A 28 8.49 -1.63 2.17
C GLY A 28 9.68 -2.24 1.45
N LEU A 29 9.51 -2.70 0.21
CA LEU A 29 10.61 -3.25 -0.58
C LEU A 29 11.74 -2.23 -0.75
N VAL A 30 11.41 -0.97 -1.04
CA VAL A 30 12.39 0.09 -1.27
C VAL A 30 13.04 0.51 0.04
N TYR A 31 12.23 0.74 1.09
CA TYR A 31 12.73 1.15 2.39
C TYR A 31 13.63 0.10 3.04
N LEU A 32 13.23 -1.18 3.03
CA LEU A 32 14.02 -2.27 3.60
C LEU A 32 15.30 -2.52 2.80
N SER A 33 15.23 -2.50 1.47
CA SER A 33 16.43 -2.67 0.63
C SER A 33 17.44 -1.56 0.88
N LEU A 34 17.00 -0.31 0.94
CA LEU A 34 17.89 0.83 1.25
C LEU A 34 18.42 0.76 2.68
N ALA A 35 17.61 0.35 3.66
CA ALA A 35 18.05 0.20 5.03
C ALA A 35 19.14 -0.87 5.15
N LEU A 36 18.97 -2.03 4.49
CA LEU A 36 19.96 -3.09 4.43
C LEU A 36 21.26 -2.63 3.76
N LEU A 37 21.18 -1.90 2.65
CA LEU A 37 22.37 -1.34 1.98
C LEU A 37 23.12 -0.35 2.89
N GLN A 38 22.40 0.52 3.60
CA GLN A 38 23.04 1.45 4.54
C GLN A 38 23.67 0.73 5.73
N LEU A 39 23.04 -0.35 6.21
CA LEU A 39 23.60 -1.19 7.27
C LEU A 39 24.88 -1.89 6.80
N TRP A 40 24.91 -2.37 5.56
CA TRP A 40 26.09 -3.02 4.98
C TRP A 40 27.26 -2.04 4.79
N TRP A 41 26.98 -0.77 4.44
CA TRP A 41 27.99 0.29 4.39
C TRP A 41 28.38 0.87 5.77
N GLY A 42 27.85 0.33 6.87
CA GLY A 42 28.16 0.78 8.23
C GLY A 42 27.42 2.05 8.68
N ASN A 43 26.49 2.57 7.87
CA ASN A 43 25.69 3.75 8.18
C ASN A 43 24.44 3.40 8.99
N THR A 44 24.64 2.89 10.21
CA THR A 44 23.55 2.41 11.07
C THR A 44 22.50 3.48 11.34
N SER A 45 22.89 4.75 11.54
CA SER A 45 21.95 5.85 11.78
C SER A 45 20.98 6.07 10.61
N LYS A 46 21.48 6.01 9.36
CA LYS A 46 20.63 6.16 8.15
C LYS A 46 19.72 4.94 7.98
N ALA A 47 20.21 3.74 8.24
CA ALA A 47 19.40 2.52 8.22
C ALA A 47 18.26 2.56 9.24
N LEU A 48 18.53 3.00 10.46
CA LEU A 48 17.53 3.15 11.52
C LEU A 48 16.49 4.21 11.16
N ALA A 49 16.92 5.36 10.65
CA ALA A 49 16.01 6.41 10.20
C ALA A 49 15.12 5.96 9.02
N LEU A 50 15.64 5.14 8.10
CA LEU A 50 14.84 4.49 7.07
C LEU A 50 13.82 3.52 7.65
N GLY A 51 14.22 2.69 8.63
CA GLY A 51 13.31 1.78 9.33
C GLY A 51 12.17 2.52 10.06
N ILE A 52 12.50 3.58 10.79
CA ILE A 52 11.49 4.44 11.47
C ILE A 52 10.59 5.11 10.43
N GLY A 53 11.16 5.64 9.35
CA GLY A 53 10.39 6.23 8.25
C GLY A 53 9.39 5.24 7.65
N TYR A 54 9.82 3.98 7.44
CA TYR A 54 8.93 2.92 6.96
C TYR A 54 7.83 2.58 7.97
N LEU A 55 8.17 2.48 9.26
CA LEU A 55 7.20 2.22 10.33
C LEU A 55 6.11 3.29 10.35
N ILE A 56 6.49 4.57 10.28
CA ILE A 56 5.55 5.69 10.23
C ILE A 56 4.63 5.56 9.00
N LEU A 57 5.20 5.27 7.83
CA LEU A 57 4.46 5.10 6.58
C LEU A 57 3.45 3.93 6.69
N LEU A 58 3.86 2.83 7.29
CA LEU A 58 3.01 1.66 7.53
C LEU A 58 1.85 1.98 8.47
N LEU A 59 2.10 2.71 9.56
CA LEU A 59 1.06 3.12 10.50
C LEU A 59 0.06 4.09 9.84
N LEU A 60 0.54 5.03 9.04
CA LEU A 60 -0.31 5.95 8.28
C LEU A 60 -1.22 5.21 7.30
N ARG A 61 -0.70 4.17 6.61
CA ARG A 61 -1.50 3.30 5.74
C ARG A 61 -2.53 2.50 6.52
N GLN A 62 -2.12 1.88 7.62
CA GLN A 62 -3.02 1.10 8.48
C GLN A 62 -4.13 1.94 9.12
N TRP A 63 -3.91 3.24 9.34
CA TRP A 63 -4.97 4.13 9.80
C TRP A 63 -5.82 4.66 8.64
N GLY A 64 -5.19 5.14 7.57
CA GLY A 64 -5.88 5.79 6.47
C GLY A 64 -6.73 4.85 5.62
N GLU A 65 -6.18 3.72 5.20
CA GLU A 65 -6.82 2.80 4.25
C GLU A 65 -8.11 2.15 4.80
N PRO A 66 -8.13 1.50 5.98
CA PRO A 66 -9.37 0.89 6.48
C PRO A 66 -10.41 1.92 6.89
N HIS A 67 -10.01 3.11 7.35
CA HIS A 67 -10.94 4.17 7.69
C HIS A 67 -11.61 4.73 6.43
N LEU A 68 -10.84 5.01 5.37
CA LEU A 68 -11.38 5.44 4.08
C LEU A 68 -12.34 4.42 3.47
N VAL A 69 -11.98 3.14 3.49
CA VAL A 69 -12.82 2.06 2.93
C VAL A 69 -14.10 1.86 3.76
N SER A 70 -14.01 1.88 5.08
CA SER A 70 -15.18 1.70 5.96
C SER A 70 -16.13 2.89 5.88
N GLU A 71 -15.63 4.11 6.02
CA GLU A 71 -16.48 5.31 6.08
C GLU A 71 -17.05 5.70 4.73
N ARG A 72 -16.26 5.64 3.64
CA ARG A 72 -16.70 6.14 2.33
C ARG A 72 -17.35 5.11 1.44
N LEU A 73 -16.88 3.86 1.50
CA LEU A 73 -17.44 2.80 0.67
C LEU A 73 -18.50 1.99 1.40
N GLY A 74 -18.66 2.13 2.73
CA GLY A 74 -19.63 1.39 3.53
C GLY A 74 -19.52 -0.12 3.35
N LEU A 75 -18.33 -0.61 2.97
CA LEU A 75 -18.02 -2.02 2.80
C LEU A 75 -17.34 -2.49 4.08
N HIS A 76 -17.79 -3.63 4.61
CA HIS A 76 -17.12 -4.22 5.75
C HIS A 76 -15.68 -4.59 5.35
N PRO A 77 -14.63 -4.21 6.13
CA PRO A 77 -13.23 -4.43 5.75
C PRO A 77 -12.89 -5.88 5.38
N LEU A 78 -13.49 -6.86 6.08
CA LEU A 78 -13.36 -8.29 5.74
C LEU A 78 -13.85 -8.61 4.32
N VAL A 79 -14.95 -8.00 3.86
CA VAL A 79 -15.51 -8.25 2.52
C VAL A 79 -14.57 -7.68 1.45
N ALA A 80 -14.00 -6.50 1.69
CA ALA A 80 -13.01 -5.91 0.80
C ALA A 80 -11.74 -6.78 0.71
N LEU A 81 -11.24 -7.28 1.85
CA LEU A 81 -10.09 -8.20 1.89
C LEU A 81 -10.36 -9.52 1.16
N VAL A 82 -11.53 -10.12 1.38
CA VAL A 82 -11.91 -11.38 0.72
C VAL A 82 -12.02 -11.19 -0.79
N GLY A 83 -12.66 -10.12 -1.26
CA GLY A 83 -12.76 -9.87 -2.70
C GLY A 83 -11.42 -9.49 -3.35
N LEU A 84 -10.55 -8.75 -2.64
CA LEU A 84 -9.17 -8.51 -3.08
C LEU A 84 -8.42 -9.83 -3.27
N TYR A 85 -8.46 -10.72 -2.27
CA TYR A 85 -7.78 -12.01 -2.33
C TYR A 85 -8.35 -12.92 -3.42
N ALA A 86 -9.69 -12.98 -3.53
CA ALA A 86 -10.36 -13.76 -4.57
C ALA A 86 -9.98 -13.27 -5.97
N ALA A 87 -10.02 -11.96 -6.22
CA ALA A 87 -9.62 -11.38 -7.50
C ALA A 87 -8.13 -11.62 -7.79
N PHE A 88 -7.26 -11.49 -6.79
CA PHE A 88 -5.85 -11.82 -6.90
C PHE A 88 -5.63 -13.30 -7.27
N ARG A 89 -6.41 -14.21 -6.70
CA ARG A 89 -6.29 -15.65 -7.00
C ARG A 89 -6.65 -16.00 -8.45
N VAL A 90 -7.60 -15.27 -9.04
CA VAL A 90 -8.08 -15.52 -10.41
C VAL A 90 -7.21 -14.84 -11.47
N LEU A 91 -6.85 -13.56 -11.26
CA LEU A 91 -6.18 -12.71 -12.25
C LEU A 91 -4.74 -12.34 -11.86
N GLY A 92 -4.23 -12.87 -10.75
CA GLY A 92 -2.91 -12.53 -10.23
C GLY A 92 -2.84 -11.07 -9.77
N PRO A 93 -1.67 -10.41 -9.88
CA PRO A 93 -1.47 -9.02 -9.44
C PRO A 93 -2.46 -8.01 -10.02
N LEU A 94 -2.89 -8.20 -11.27
CA LEU A 94 -3.91 -7.34 -11.92
C LEU A 94 -5.27 -7.46 -11.23
N GLY A 95 -5.59 -8.65 -10.72
CA GLY A 95 -6.79 -8.89 -9.92
C GLY A 95 -6.82 -8.12 -8.61
N ALA A 96 -5.66 -7.90 -7.97
CA ALA A 96 -5.59 -7.07 -6.76
C ALA A 96 -5.87 -5.59 -7.05
N LEU A 97 -5.59 -5.11 -8.26
CA LEU A 97 -5.92 -3.75 -8.68
C LEU A 97 -7.39 -3.59 -9.06
N ILE A 98 -7.92 -4.55 -9.84
CA ILE A 98 -9.27 -4.50 -10.41
C ILE A 98 -10.34 -4.97 -9.42
N GLY A 99 -10.01 -5.90 -8.53
CA GLY A 99 -10.94 -6.53 -7.58
C GLY A 99 -11.72 -5.56 -6.69
N PRO A 100 -11.07 -4.60 -6.02
CA PRO A 100 -11.76 -3.58 -5.24
C PRO A 100 -12.70 -2.72 -6.10
N LEU A 101 -12.31 -2.41 -7.34
CA LEU A 101 -13.12 -1.63 -8.27
C LEU A 101 -14.41 -2.37 -8.64
N LEU A 102 -14.30 -3.66 -8.96
CA LEU A 102 -15.45 -4.53 -9.26
C LEU A 102 -16.37 -4.71 -8.06
N LEU A 103 -15.80 -4.90 -6.86
CA LEU A 103 -16.57 -5.00 -5.61
C LEU A 103 -17.43 -3.74 -5.37
N VAL A 104 -16.86 -2.56 -5.56
CA VAL A 104 -17.58 -1.29 -5.42
C VAL A 104 -18.67 -1.16 -6.49
N PHE A 105 -18.38 -1.52 -7.74
CA PHE A 105 -19.36 -1.52 -8.83
C PHE A 105 -20.54 -2.46 -8.54
N LEU A 106 -20.27 -3.70 -8.12
CA LEU A 106 -21.29 -4.69 -7.76
C LEU A 106 -22.14 -4.20 -6.59
N LYS A 107 -21.51 -3.62 -5.56
CA LYS A 107 -22.24 -3.05 -4.43
C LYS A 107 -23.20 -1.95 -4.88
N ALA A 108 -22.72 -1.02 -5.71
CA ALA A 108 -23.54 0.07 -6.23
C ALA A 108 -24.71 -0.45 -7.07
N PHE A 109 -24.48 -1.45 -7.91
CA PHE A 109 -25.52 -2.07 -8.74
C PHE A 109 -26.61 -2.75 -7.89
N LEU A 110 -26.20 -3.54 -6.88
CA LEU A 110 -27.15 -4.22 -5.98
C LEU A 110 -27.96 -3.24 -5.13
N GLN A 111 -27.34 -2.13 -4.68
CA GLN A 111 -28.05 -1.07 -3.98
C GLN A 111 -29.08 -0.36 -4.88
N ALA A 112 -28.72 -0.09 -6.14
CA ALA A 112 -29.64 0.51 -7.11
C ALA A 112 -30.85 -0.40 -7.41
N PHE A 113 -30.65 -1.72 -7.43
CA PHE A 113 -31.72 -2.69 -7.66
C PHE A 113 -32.59 -2.97 -6.41
N SER A 114 -32.07 -2.70 -5.22
CA SER A 114 -32.77 -2.92 -3.94
C SER A 114 -33.58 -1.71 -3.45
N TYR A 115 -33.57 -0.60 -4.20
CA TYR A 115 -34.46 0.53 -3.97
C TYR A 115 -35.76 0.31 -4.75
N PRO A 116 -36.96 0.37 -4.13
CA PRO A 116 -38.23 0.30 -4.86
C PRO A 116 -38.43 1.51 -5.78
#